data_AF-A0A0C3CTQ1-F1
#
_entry.id   AF-A0A0C3CTQ1-F1
#
_cell.length_a   1.000
_cell.length_b   1.000
_cell.length_c   1.000
_cell.angle_alpha   90.00
_cell.angle_beta   90.00
_cell.angle_gamma   90.00
#
_symmetry.space_group_name_H-M   'P 1'
#
loop_
_entity.id
_entity.type
_entity.pdbx_description
1 polymer ?
#
loop_
_entity_poly.entity_id
_entity_poly.type
_entity_poly.pdbx_seq_one_letter_code
_entity_poly.pdbx_strand_id
1 'polypeptide(L)' 'EPRRTIESLAYKKVANRTRPVATTLPEEFRIVRRIPSDPLADLPVLPTSPPEFEPGDRYTRERKEAMHVNKDGFLWPEE' A
#
# COMPACT_ATOMS: atom_id res chain seq x y z
N GLU A 1 -27.65 -61.04 -6.08
CA GLU A 1 -26.91 -59.93 -6.73
C GLU A 1 -25.92 -59.33 -5.74
N PRO A 2 -24.66 -59.03 -6.11
CA PRO A 2 -23.72 -58.41 -5.20
C PRO A 2 -24.07 -56.93 -5.02
N ARG A 3 -24.20 -56.49 -3.77
CA ARG A 3 -24.51 -55.10 -3.40
C ARG A 3 -23.38 -54.18 -3.88
N ARG A 4 -23.71 -53.16 -4.67
CA ARG A 4 -22.80 -52.06 -5.01
C ARG A 4 -22.39 -51.32 -3.74
N THR A 5 -21.10 -51.32 -3.42
CA THR A 5 -20.53 -50.44 -2.39
C THR A 5 -20.39 -49.04 -2.97
N ILE A 6 -21.17 -48.11 -2.45
CA ILE A 6 -21.02 -46.68 -2.73
C ILE A 6 -19.74 -46.25 -2.04
N GLU A 7 -18.70 -45.92 -2.79
CA GLU A 7 -17.51 -45.29 -2.23
C GLU A 7 -17.94 -43.93 -1.67
N SER A 8 -18.02 -43.85 -0.35
CA SER A 8 -18.32 -42.61 0.34
C SER A 8 -17.13 -41.68 0.15
N LEU A 9 -17.33 -40.57 -0.57
CA LEU A 9 -16.36 -39.48 -0.67
C LEU A 9 -16.34 -38.73 0.67
N ALA A 10 -15.77 -39.36 1.70
CA ALA A 10 -15.59 -38.77 3.01
C ALA A 10 -14.32 -37.89 3.01
N TYR A 11 -14.47 -36.65 3.48
CA TYR A 11 -13.34 -35.74 3.64
C TYR A 11 -12.29 -36.33 4.61
N LYS A 12 -11.01 -36.12 4.29
CA LYS A 12 -9.89 -36.57 5.13
C LYS A 12 -9.93 -35.90 6.50
N LYS A 13 -9.90 -36.70 7.57
CA LYS A 13 -9.85 -36.19 8.96
C LYS A 13 -8.64 -35.28 9.14
N VAL A 14 -8.83 -34.16 9.84
CA VAL A 14 -7.79 -33.15 10.13
C VAL A 14 -6.57 -33.75 10.83
N ALA A 15 -6.77 -34.73 11.73
CA ALA A 15 -5.69 -35.43 12.43
C ALA A 15 -4.70 -36.13 11.48
N ASN A 16 -5.17 -36.53 10.29
CA ASN A 16 -4.36 -37.22 9.29
C ASN A 16 -3.78 -36.25 8.24
N ARG A 17 -3.97 -34.93 8.40
CA ARG A 17 -3.52 -33.94 7.42
C ARG A 17 -2.00 -33.91 7.36
N THR A 18 -1.46 -34.08 6.16
CA THR A 18 -0.03 -33.92 5.88
C THR A 18 0.35 -32.45 6.00
N ARG A 19 1.37 -32.13 6.79
CA ARG A 19 1.95 -30.79 6.86
C ARG A 19 3.11 -30.70 5.86
N PRO A 20 3.07 -29.78 4.87
CA PRO A 20 4.20 -29.60 3.98
C PRO A 20 5.41 -29.11 4.77
N VAL A 21 6.60 -29.54 4.37
CA VAL A 21 7.85 -29.00 4.89
C VAL A 21 8.05 -27.62 4.30
N ALA A 22 8.39 -26.64 5.14
CA ALA A 22 8.71 -25.29 4.67
C ALA A 22 9.92 -25.37 3.72
N THR A 23 9.72 -24.95 2.49
CA THR A 23 10.75 -24.89 1.44
C THR A 23 11.04 -23.43 1.08
N THR A 24 12.14 -23.20 0.36
CA THR A 24 12.47 -21.87 -0.15
C THR A 24 11.55 -21.51 -1.33
N LEU A 25 11.17 -20.23 -1.45
CA LEU A 25 10.35 -19.74 -2.56
C LEU A 25 11.12 -19.93 -3.88
N PRO A 26 10.63 -20.77 -4.81
CA PRO A 26 11.28 -20.99 -6.10
C PRO A 26 11.40 -19.69 -6.89
N GLU A 27 12.46 -19.60 -7.70
CA GLU A 27 12.78 -18.38 -8.45
C GLU A 27 11.69 -17.98 -9.45
N GLU A 28 11.03 -18.96 -10.07
CA GLU A 28 9.89 -18.75 -10.98
C GLU A 28 8.69 -18.05 -10.33
N PHE A 29 8.56 -18.12 -9.01
CA PHE A 29 7.49 -17.45 -8.25
C PHE A 29 7.95 -16.12 -7.61
N ARG A 30 9.19 -15.68 -7.85
CA ARG A 30 9.68 -14.40 -7.34
C ARG A 30 9.19 -13.25 -8.21
N ILE A 31 8.61 -12.24 -7.58
CA ILE A 31 8.22 -11.00 -8.26
C ILE A 31 9.49 -10.21 -8.57
N VAL A 32 9.86 -10.12 -9.85
CA VAL A 32 10.99 -9.30 -10.30
C VAL A 32 10.50 -7.89 -10.58
N ARG A 33 10.86 -6.93 -9.72
CA ARG A 33 10.59 -5.51 -9.97
C ARG A 33 11.66 -4.95 -10.91
N ARG A 34 11.25 -4.48 -12.10
CA ARG A 34 12.12 -3.80 -13.06
C ARG A 34 11.73 -2.33 -13.11
N ILE A 35 12.72 -1.45 -13.07
CA ILE A 35 12.57 -0.01 -13.30
C ILE A 35 13.40 0.30 -14.56
N PRO A 36 12.80 0.25 -15.76
CA PRO A 36 13.53 0.37 -17.03
C PRO A 36 14.04 1.80 -17.29
N SER A 37 13.37 2.81 -16.73
CA SER A 37 13.71 4.22 -16.82
C SER A 37 13.31 4.92 -15.54
N ASP A 38 13.92 6.07 -15.25
CA ASP A 38 13.56 6.88 -14.08
C ASP A 38 12.11 7.41 -14.25
N PRO A 39 11.17 7.03 -13.36
CA PRO A 39 9.79 7.49 -13.44
C PRO A 39 9.62 8.98 -13.15
N LEU A 40 10.65 9.65 -12.62
CA LEU A 40 10.63 11.06 -12.28
C LEU A 40 11.31 11.96 -13.33
N ALA A 41 11.86 11.38 -14.40
CA ALA A 41 12.68 12.10 -15.38
C ALA A 41 11.95 13.29 -16.03
N ASP A 42 10.64 13.14 -16.26
CA ASP A 42 9.81 14.16 -16.92
C ASP A 42 9.05 15.06 -15.92
N LEU A 43 9.26 14.87 -14.61
CA LEU A 43 8.54 15.66 -13.61
C LEU A 43 9.09 17.08 -13.55
N PRO A 44 8.21 18.10 -13.47
CA PRO A 44 8.64 19.46 -13.26
C PRO A 44 9.27 19.61 -11.87
N VAL A 45 10.33 20.39 -11.79
CA VAL A 45 10.92 20.79 -10.50
C VAL A 45 9.93 21.72 -9.80
N LEU A 46 9.52 21.33 -8.59
CA LEU A 46 8.66 22.16 -7.75
C LEU A 46 9.50 23.21 -7.01
N PRO A 47 8.96 24.42 -6.79
CA PRO A 47 9.61 25.39 -5.92
C PRO A 47 9.68 24.85 -4.48
N THR A 48 10.79 25.10 -3.81
CA THR A 48 11.02 24.66 -2.43
C THR A 48 10.22 25.47 -1.41
N SER A 49 9.84 26.69 -1.77
CA SER A 49 9.09 27.61 -0.91
C SER A 49 7.74 27.92 -1.55
N PRO A 50 6.63 27.85 -0.79
CA PRO A 50 5.33 28.20 -1.31
C PRO A 50 5.25 29.71 -1.59
N PRO A 51 4.40 30.13 -2.55
CA PRO A 51 4.11 31.55 -2.75
C PRO A 51 3.37 32.14 -1.54
N GLU A 52 3.36 33.47 -1.45
CA GLU A 52 2.55 34.17 -0.45
C GLU A 52 1.07 33.78 -0.56
N PHE A 53 0.41 33.69 0.59
CA PHE A 53 -0.97 33.25 0.65
C PHE A 53 -1.93 34.34 0.16
N GLU A 54 -2.73 33.99 -0.85
CA GLU A 54 -3.84 34.80 -1.34
C GLU A 54 -5.17 34.04 -1.13
N PRO A 55 -6.21 34.68 -0.56
CA PRO A 55 -7.49 34.03 -0.35
C PRO A 55 -8.20 33.76 -1.67
N GLY A 56 -8.53 32.49 -1.93
CA GLY A 56 -9.29 32.06 -3.10
C GLY A 56 -10.72 31.66 -2.78
N ASP A 57 -11.49 31.29 -3.81
CA ASP A 57 -12.92 30.95 -3.68
C ASP A 57 -13.22 29.82 -2.67
N ARG A 58 -12.33 28.83 -2.60
CA ARG A 58 -12.48 27.67 -1.71
C ARG A 58 -11.64 27.76 -0.44
N TYR A 59 -10.53 28.48 -0.50
CA TYR A 59 -9.59 28.60 0.60
C TYR A 59 -9.48 30.06 1.02
N THR A 60 -10.38 30.44 1.92
CA THR A 60 -10.49 31.79 2.46
C THR A 60 -9.53 31.98 3.64
N ARG A 61 -9.27 33.24 3.99
CA ARG A 61 -8.45 33.59 5.16
C ARG A 61 -8.98 32.97 6.45
N GLU A 62 -10.28 32.98 6.66
CA GLU A 62 -10.94 32.36 7.83
C GLU A 62 -10.61 30.87 7.97
N ARG A 63 -10.62 30.14 6.84
CA ARG A 63 -10.26 28.72 6.82
C ARG A 63 -8.79 28.49 7.11
N LYS A 64 -7.90 29.35 6.60
CA LYS A 64 -6.47 29.29 6.89
C LYS A 64 -6.20 29.49 8.38
N GLU A 65 -6.81 30.50 8.99
CA GLU A 65 -6.65 30.79 10.41
C GLU A 65 -7.20 29.68 11.30
N ALA A 66 -8.35 29.10 10.93
CA ALA A 66 -8.95 27.96 11.63
C ALA A 66 -8.16 26.64 11.48
N MET A 67 -7.27 26.53 10.49
CA MET A 67 -6.47 25.33 10.25
C MET A 67 -5.38 25.15 11.32
N HIS A 68 -5.10 26.18 12.13
CA HIS A 68 -4.12 26.14 13.22
C HIS A 68 -2.76 25.58 12.78
N VAL A 69 -2.29 26.00 11.61
CA VAL A 69 -1.00 25.55 11.05
C VAL A 69 0.11 25.87 12.05
N ASN A 70 0.93 24.87 12.35
CA ASN A 70 2.06 24.94 13.27
C ASN A 70 1.73 25.42 14.71
N LYS A 71 0.55 25.08 15.23
CA LYS A 71 0.14 25.48 16.59
C LYS A 71 1.15 25.08 17.67
N ASP A 72 1.77 23.91 17.52
CA ASP A 72 2.70 23.36 18.50
C ASP A 72 4.17 23.78 18.24
N GLY A 73 4.41 24.64 17.22
CA GLY A 73 5.74 25.16 16.90
C GLY A 73 6.72 24.08 16.43
N PHE A 74 6.21 23.03 15.76
CA PHE A 74 7.00 21.92 15.23
C PHE A 74 7.78 22.29 13.96
N LEU A 75 7.24 23.18 13.11
CA LEU A 75 7.89 23.58 11.86
C LEU A 75 9.01 24.59 12.09
N TRP A 76 10.00 24.57 11.21
CA TRP A 76 11.12 25.52 11.17
C TRP A 76 10.67 26.87 10.59
N PRO A 77 11.41 27.97 10.79
CA PRO A 77 11.06 29.27 10.19
C PRO A 77 10.95 29.24 8.67
N GLU A 78 11.70 28.36 8.02
CA GLU A 78 11.66 28.12 6.58
C GLU A 78 10.50 27.22 6.12
N GLU A 79 9.77 26.56 7.04
CA GLU A 79 8.70 25.56 6.78
C GLU A 79 7.28 26.03 7.15
#